data_AF-A0A9P8VSY9-F1
#
_entry.id   AF-A0A9P8VSY9-F1
#
_cell.length_a   1.000
_cell.length_b   1.000
_cell.length_c   1.000
_cell.angle_alpha   90.00
_cell.angle_beta   90.00
_cell.angle_gamma   90.00
#
_symmetry.space_group_name_H-M   'P 1'
#
loop_
_entity.id
_entity.type
_entity.pdbx_description
1 polymer ?
#
loop_
_entity_poly.entity_id
_entity_poly.type
_entity_poly.pdbx_seq_one_letter_code
_entity_poly.pdbx_strand_id
1 'polypeptide(L)'
;WLECFVIYEEEIGFEYPFLDPTKCRSQLRASTSNTDGCDDANTTHTSLAEIREKSHFENIATLILALVATLAEPEAAEIAMPVVLDIYGPTITKGHLSSLVEDEFIVLMISSIFFFNMDKATLAWRGTGMVLRLLHEGTNPSSYGIRVKPTTRPNPHVNELLYWSAYNLDRRWSFCTGLPFAVQDSEINRRPEFTDGSIVSGNLSRMVEFYKIVAAIRRWILGFPISSPTTAKSTHDLLQSQLSQWYEDLPDNLRLDKHRDNSEVPANGNRGEHKLRLMLYLRANQMRTAIYRAFAIQFGLHSLGCTGIGDMVDISRDTIRVLAGLVHSPAHHTRDTSFSHFFDTALSSLLLAMCLTGSLRSISSSPITPALGAIRHLSTQSPTRTGQRDKWKNLQYAMNDIEAQ
;
A
#
# COMPACT_ATOMS: atom_id res chain seq x y z
N TRP A 1 -9.92 -12.15 -18.55
CA TRP A 1 -8.54 -11.64 -18.72
C TRP A 1 -8.45 -10.13 -18.84
N LEU A 2 -9.01 -9.49 -19.88
CA LEU A 2 -8.93 -8.02 -20.02
C LEU A 2 -9.51 -7.27 -18.80
N GLU A 3 -10.64 -7.75 -18.28
CA GLU A 3 -11.25 -7.23 -17.05
C GLU A 3 -10.33 -7.37 -15.82
N CYS A 4 -9.59 -8.49 -15.70
CA CYS A 4 -8.63 -8.69 -14.62
C CYS A 4 -7.52 -7.63 -14.63
N PHE A 5 -7.04 -7.24 -15.82
CA PHE A 5 -6.05 -6.17 -15.95
C PHE A 5 -6.62 -4.79 -15.58
N VAL A 6 -7.89 -4.53 -15.88
CA VAL A 6 -8.58 -3.30 -15.44
C VAL A 6 -8.68 -3.27 -13.92
N ILE A 7 -9.11 -4.37 -13.30
CA ILE A 7 -9.20 -4.46 -11.83
C ILE A 7 -7.81 -4.30 -11.20
N TYR A 8 -6.79 -4.97 -11.72
CA TYR A 8 -5.41 -4.80 -11.23
C TYR A 8 -4.93 -3.35 -11.32
N GLU A 9 -5.20 -2.67 -12.44
CA GLU A 9 -4.84 -1.28 -12.65
C GLU A 9 -5.53 -0.39 -11.60
N GLU A 10 -6.84 -0.53 -11.42
CA GLU A 10 -7.64 0.20 -10.42
C GLU A 10 -7.20 -0.06 -8.97
N GLU A 11 -6.88 -1.32 -8.64
CA GLU A 11 -6.60 -1.75 -7.28
C GLU A 11 -5.15 -1.50 -6.85
N ILE A 12 -4.20 -1.68 -7.76
CA ILE A 12 -2.76 -1.73 -7.47
C ILE A 12 -1.97 -0.79 -8.38
N GLY A 13 -2.24 -0.80 -9.69
CA GLY A 13 -1.43 -0.12 -10.70
C GLY A 13 -1.35 1.40 -10.54
N PHE A 14 -2.45 2.05 -10.15
CA PHE A 14 -2.45 3.49 -9.83
C PHE A 14 -1.58 3.87 -8.63
N GLU A 15 -1.37 2.93 -7.71
CA GLU A 15 -0.55 3.18 -6.53
C GLU A 15 0.92 2.83 -6.76
N TYR A 16 1.15 1.73 -7.51
CA TYR A 16 2.45 1.13 -7.78
C TYR A 16 2.59 0.82 -9.28
N PRO A 17 2.98 1.80 -10.13
CA PRO A 17 3.03 1.68 -11.60
C PRO A 17 4.24 0.88 -12.11
N PHE A 18 4.61 -0.23 -11.48
CA PHE A 18 5.77 -1.02 -11.93
C PHE A 18 5.48 -1.94 -13.12
N LEU A 19 4.21 -2.05 -13.54
CA LEU A 19 3.78 -2.84 -14.69
C LEU A 19 3.03 -1.94 -15.68
N ASP A 20 3.38 -2.03 -16.97
CA ASP A 20 2.64 -1.36 -18.04
C ASP A 20 1.41 -2.21 -18.47
N PRO A 21 0.18 -1.78 -18.14
CA PRO A 21 -1.02 -2.52 -18.49
C PRO A 21 -1.31 -2.51 -19.99
N THR A 22 -0.84 -1.50 -20.73
CA THR A 22 -1.04 -1.42 -22.18
C THR A 22 -0.21 -2.47 -22.92
N LYS A 23 1.05 -2.66 -22.49
CA LYS A 23 1.91 -3.76 -22.93
C LYS A 23 1.24 -5.11 -22.68
N CYS A 24 0.75 -5.36 -21.47
CA CYS A 24 0.06 -6.62 -21.15
C CYS A 24 -1.18 -6.86 -22.00
N ARG A 25 -2.02 -5.84 -22.21
CA ARG A 25 -3.22 -5.94 -23.06
C ARG A 25 -2.85 -6.24 -24.52
N SER A 26 -1.78 -5.65 -25.03
CA SER A 26 -1.29 -5.92 -26.39
C SER A 26 -0.78 -7.35 -26.56
N GLN A 27 0.02 -7.85 -25.60
CA GLN A 27 0.55 -9.22 -25.58
C GLN A 27 -0.56 -10.27 -25.43
N LEU A 28 -1.59 -9.99 -24.62
CA LEU A 28 -2.76 -10.84 -24.50
C LEU A 28 -3.51 -10.94 -25.83
N ARG A 29 -3.77 -9.81 -26.50
CA ARG A 29 -4.49 -9.78 -27.79
C ARG A 29 -3.73 -10.54 -28.88
N ALA A 30 -2.41 -10.39 -28.92
CA ALA A 30 -1.55 -11.12 -29.85
C ALA A 30 -1.56 -12.64 -29.57
N SER A 31 -1.64 -13.03 -28.30
CA SER A 31 -1.74 -14.43 -27.91
C SER A 31 -3.08 -15.04 -28.33
N THR A 32 -4.21 -14.32 -28.19
CA THR A 32 -5.53 -14.80 -28.60
C THR A 32 -5.70 -14.89 -30.12
N SER A 33 -5.14 -13.95 -30.89
CA SER A 33 -5.22 -13.99 -32.36
C SER A 33 -4.44 -15.16 -32.97
N ASN A 34 -3.37 -15.59 -32.32
CA ASN A 34 -2.58 -16.74 -32.76
C ASN A 34 -3.27 -18.08 -32.43
N THR A 35 -4.20 -18.12 -31.47
CA THR A 35 -4.97 -19.33 -31.14
C THR A 35 -6.16 -19.53 -32.09
N ASP A 36 -6.77 -18.43 -32.57
CA ASP A 36 -7.85 -18.47 -33.56
C ASP A 36 -7.33 -18.62 -35.01
N GLY A 37 -6.02 -18.42 -35.21
CA GLY A 37 -5.31 -18.54 -36.48
C GLY A 37 -4.54 -19.85 -36.61
N CYS A 38 -5.23 -20.89 -37.06
CA CYS A 38 -4.73 -22.00 -37.88
C CYS A 38 -4.23 -23.32 -37.24
N ASP A 39 -4.91 -24.39 -37.69
CA ASP A 39 -4.43 -25.75 -37.95
C ASP A 39 -3.29 -25.85 -39.00
N ASP A 40 -2.60 -24.76 -39.37
CA ASP A 40 -1.54 -24.84 -40.38
C ASP A 40 -0.15 -25.04 -39.75
N ALA A 41 0.30 -26.28 -39.89
CA ALA A 41 1.62 -26.81 -39.56
C ALA A 41 2.76 -26.14 -40.34
N ASN A 42 3.06 -24.87 -40.03
CA ASN A 42 4.35 -24.26 -40.36
C ASN A 42 5.10 -23.91 -39.08
N THR A 43 5.97 -24.83 -38.69
CA THR A 43 6.95 -24.69 -37.61
C THR A 43 7.90 -23.54 -37.93
N THR A 44 7.52 -22.32 -37.54
CA THR A 44 8.45 -21.20 -37.43
C THR A 44 9.37 -21.47 -36.25
N HIS A 45 10.69 -21.36 -36.47
CA HIS A 45 11.69 -21.50 -35.40
C HIS A 45 11.49 -20.36 -34.38
N THR A 46 10.64 -20.59 -33.36
CA THR A 46 10.46 -19.66 -32.24
C THR A 46 11.79 -19.51 -31.50
N SER A 47 12.26 -18.28 -31.33
CA SER A 47 13.55 -18.05 -30.67
C SER A 47 13.46 -18.38 -29.16
N LEU A 48 14.58 -18.80 -28.54
CA LEU A 48 14.63 -19.04 -27.09
C LEU A 48 14.27 -17.77 -26.28
N ALA A 49 14.53 -16.59 -26.85
CA ALA A 49 14.15 -15.32 -26.25
C ALA A 49 12.62 -15.13 -26.26
N GLU A 50 11.95 -15.43 -27.37
CA GLU A 50 10.47 -15.37 -27.49
C GLU A 50 9.79 -16.36 -26.55
N ILE A 51 10.32 -17.58 -26.41
CA ILE A 51 9.79 -18.59 -25.47
C ILE A 51 9.89 -18.06 -24.03
N ARG A 52 11.02 -17.43 -23.68
CA ARG A 52 11.23 -16.87 -22.34
C ARG A 52 10.34 -15.67 -22.07
N GLU A 53 10.18 -14.75 -23.03
CA GLU A 53 9.28 -13.61 -22.90
C GLU A 53 7.83 -14.07 -22.74
N LYS A 54 7.39 -15.06 -23.53
CA LYS A 54 6.06 -15.66 -23.41
C LYS A 54 5.84 -16.28 -22.02
N SER A 55 6.81 -17.05 -21.53
CA SER A 55 6.74 -17.65 -20.19
C SER A 55 6.66 -16.62 -19.07
N HIS A 56 7.41 -15.51 -19.17
CA HIS A 56 7.33 -14.41 -18.20
C HIS A 56 5.97 -13.73 -18.22
N PHE A 57 5.42 -13.48 -19.41
CA PHE A 57 4.08 -12.91 -19.54
C PHE A 57 3.00 -13.83 -18.95
N GLU A 58 3.06 -15.13 -19.21
CA GLU A 58 2.14 -16.12 -18.63
C GLU A 58 2.21 -16.13 -17.10
N ASN A 59 3.42 -16.05 -16.52
CA ASN A 59 3.60 -15.94 -15.09
C ASN A 59 2.97 -14.65 -14.53
N ILE A 60 3.24 -13.49 -15.15
CA ILE A 60 2.66 -12.20 -14.74
C ILE A 60 1.13 -12.24 -14.82
N ALA A 61 0.57 -12.73 -15.92
CA ALA A 61 -0.88 -12.84 -16.09
C ALA A 61 -1.51 -13.77 -15.03
N THR A 62 -0.87 -14.91 -14.76
CA THR A 62 -1.33 -15.86 -13.73
C THR A 62 -1.32 -15.24 -12.34
N LEU A 63 -0.26 -14.51 -11.99
CA LEU A 63 -0.18 -13.80 -10.71
C LEU A 63 -1.23 -12.69 -10.58
N ILE A 64 -1.52 -11.96 -11.67
CA ILE A 64 -2.59 -10.96 -11.70
C ILE A 64 -3.95 -11.62 -11.49
N LEU A 65 -4.21 -12.76 -12.15
CA LEU A 65 -5.45 -13.50 -11.95
C LEU A 65 -5.59 -13.96 -10.49
N ALA A 66 -4.54 -14.55 -9.92
CA ALA A 66 -4.51 -14.97 -8.52
C ALA A 66 -4.80 -13.80 -7.57
N LEU A 67 -4.19 -12.64 -7.83
CA LEU A 67 -4.41 -11.43 -7.04
C LEU A 67 -5.83 -10.89 -7.17
N VAL A 68 -6.36 -10.77 -8.38
CA VAL A 68 -7.73 -10.27 -8.62
C VAL A 68 -8.78 -11.22 -8.09
N ALA A 69 -8.59 -12.53 -8.27
CA ALA A 69 -9.50 -13.56 -7.74
C ALA A 69 -9.56 -13.48 -6.21
N THR A 70 -8.41 -13.35 -5.54
CA THR A 70 -8.37 -13.24 -4.08
C THR A 70 -8.92 -11.92 -3.54
N LEU A 71 -8.85 -10.84 -4.31
CA LEU A 71 -9.50 -9.56 -3.97
C LEU A 71 -11.03 -9.63 -4.11
N ALA A 72 -11.53 -10.41 -5.06
CA ALA A 72 -12.96 -10.63 -5.24
C ALA A 72 -13.53 -11.61 -4.21
N GLU A 73 -12.83 -12.73 -4.00
CA GLU A 73 -13.25 -13.84 -3.14
C GLU A 73 -12.05 -14.33 -2.32
N PRO A 74 -12.03 -14.11 -0.99
CA PRO A 74 -10.91 -14.54 -0.15
C PRO A 74 -10.72 -16.06 -0.12
N GLU A 75 -11.76 -16.84 -0.40
CA GLU A 75 -11.69 -18.30 -0.49
C GLU A 75 -10.81 -18.77 -1.66
N ALA A 76 -10.69 -17.96 -2.73
CA ALA A 76 -9.80 -18.24 -3.86
C ALA A 76 -8.31 -18.30 -3.44
N ALA A 77 -7.98 -17.82 -2.24
CA ALA A 77 -6.63 -17.87 -1.69
C ALA A 77 -6.06 -19.29 -1.59
N GLU A 78 -6.90 -20.25 -1.21
CA GLU A 78 -6.48 -21.65 -1.02
C GLU A 78 -6.02 -22.28 -2.35
N ILE A 79 -6.68 -21.90 -3.45
CA ILE A 79 -6.38 -22.35 -4.80
C ILE A 79 -5.20 -21.56 -5.39
N ALA A 80 -5.15 -20.25 -5.14
CA ALA A 80 -4.13 -19.37 -5.71
C ALA A 80 -2.75 -19.55 -5.07
N MET A 81 -2.69 -19.86 -3.77
CA MET A 81 -1.43 -19.89 -3.02
C MET A 81 -0.38 -20.87 -3.58
N PRO A 82 -0.70 -22.14 -3.91
CA PRO A 82 0.28 -23.06 -4.50
C PRO A 82 0.84 -22.53 -5.83
N VAL A 83 -0.03 -22.03 -6.70
CA VAL A 83 0.36 -21.48 -8.02
C VAL A 83 1.29 -20.29 -7.86
N VAL A 84 1.00 -19.38 -6.93
CA VAL A 84 1.86 -18.22 -6.66
C VAL A 84 3.22 -18.66 -6.13
N LEU A 85 3.27 -19.68 -5.26
CA LEU A 85 4.52 -20.21 -4.72
C LEU A 85 5.38 -20.91 -5.78
N ASP A 86 4.74 -21.64 -6.71
CA ASP A 86 5.43 -22.31 -7.82
C ASP A 86 6.10 -21.33 -8.78
N ILE A 87 5.53 -20.14 -8.96
CA ILE A 87 6.12 -19.04 -9.76
C ILE A 87 7.18 -18.27 -8.95
N TYR A 88 6.86 -17.96 -7.68
CA TYR A 88 7.71 -17.15 -6.82
C TYR A 88 9.00 -17.87 -6.43
N GLY A 89 8.93 -19.16 -6.05
CA GLY A 89 10.04 -19.95 -5.52
C GLY A 89 11.26 -20.04 -6.46
N PRO A 90 11.08 -20.41 -7.73
CA PRO A 90 12.17 -20.41 -8.71
C PRO A 90 12.74 -19.01 -8.94
N THR A 91 11.88 -17.99 -9.00
CA THR A 91 12.28 -16.59 -9.28
C THR A 91 13.09 -16.00 -8.13
N ILE A 92 12.67 -16.21 -6.88
CA ILE A 92 13.41 -15.75 -5.70
C ILE A 92 14.74 -16.48 -5.57
N THR A 93 14.76 -17.80 -5.81
CA THR A 93 15.99 -18.61 -5.79
C THR A 93 16.97 -18.11 -6.84
N LYS A 94 16.49 -17.82 -8.05
CA LYS A 94 17.29 -17.23 -9.11
C LYS A 94 17.89 -15.88 -8.70
N GLY A 95 17.12 -15.02 -8.04
CA GLY A 95 17.58 -13.71 -7.57
C GLY A 95 18.70 -13.79 -6.52
N HIS A 96 18.79 -14.90 -5.78
CA HIS A 96 19.92 -15.16 -4.87
C HIS A 96 21.18 -15.69 -5.59
N LEU A 97 21.01 -16.30 -6.76
CA LEU A 97 22.10 -16.96 -7.49
C LEU A 97 22.63 -16.15 -8.68
N SER A 98 21.83 -15.23 -9.23
CA SER A 98 22.11 -14.55 -10.49
C SER A 98 21.34 -13.24 -10.64
N SER A 99 21.69 -12.46 -11.66
CA SER A 99 20.96 -11.24 -12.02
C SER A 99 19.56 -11.57 -12.56
N LEU A 100 18.58 -10.75 -12.15
CA LEU A 100 17.21 -10.81 -12.65
C LEU A 100 17.01 -9.88 -13.85
N VAL A 101 16.05 -10.22 -14.70
CA VAL A 101 15.49 -9.30 -15.71
C VAL A 101 14.27 -8.57 -15.15
N GLU A 102 13.82 -7.52 -15.85
CA GLU A 102 12.70 -6.68 -15.39
C GLU A 102 11.43 -7.47 -15.07
N ASP A 103 11.00 -8.37 -15.96
CA ASP A 103 9.80 -9.18 -15.75
C ASP A 103 9.88 -10.07 -14.50
N GLU A 104 11.10 -10.51 -14.13
CA GLU A 104 11.33 -11.32 -12.93
C GLU A 104 11.21 -10.47 -11.66
N PHE A 105 11.59 -9.19 -11.70
CA PHE A 105 11.29 -8.26 -10.61
C PHE A 105 9.79 -7.98 -10.48
N ILE A 106 9.09 -7.82 -11.61
CA ILE A 106 7.63 -7.64 -11.64
C ILE A 106 6.93 -8.86 -11.02
N VAL A 107 7.34 -10.07 -11.37
CA VAL A 107 6.85 -11.33 -10.78
C VAL A 107 6.99 -11.28 -9.25
N LEU A 108 8.18 -10.97 -8.73
CA LEU A 108 8.41 -10.90 -7.29
C LEU A 108 7.58 -9.81 -6.59
N MET A 109 7.38 -8.67 -7.25
CA MET A 109 6.56 -7.57 -6.74
C MET A 109 5.09 -7.97 -6.63
N ILE A 110 4.50 -8.54 -7.68
CA ILE A 110 3.09 -8.99 -7.66
C ILE A 110 2.89 -10.11 -6.63
N SER A 111 3.80 -11.10 -6.58
CA SER A 111 3.76 -12.15 -5.56
C SER A 111 3.84 -11.58 -4.15
N SER A 112 4.67 -10.55 -3.92
CA SER A 112 4.77 -9.93 -2.60
C SER A 112 3.49 -9.20 -2.20
N ILE A 113 2.84 -8.52 -3.14
CA ILE A 113 1.53 -7.87 -2.91
C ILE A 113 0.46 -8.92 -2.60
N PHE A 114 0.45 -10.02 -3.34
CA PHE A 114 -0.40 -11.17 -3.05
C PHE A 114 -0.17 -11.67 -1.62
N PHE A 115 1.08 -11.91 -1.20
CA PHE A 115 1.38 -12.35 0.16
C PHE A 115 0.90 -11.37 1.23
N PHE A 116 1.00 -10.06 0.99
CA PHE A 116 0.48 -9.05 1.91
C PHE A 116 -1.05 -9.14 2.04
N ASN A 117 -1.76 -9.30 0.92
CA ASN A 117 -3.21 -9.47 0.92
C ASN A 117 -3.64 -10.76 1.63
N MET A 118 -2.78 -11.79 1.62
CA MET A 118 -2.98 -13.07 2.30
C MET A 118 -2.48 -13.11 3.76
N ASP A 119 -2.30 -11.95 4.41
CA ASP A 119 -1.79 -11.82 5.78
C ASP A 119 -0.38 -12.38 6.02
N LYS A 120 0.37 -12.67 4.97
CA LYS A 120 1.77 -13.09 5.04
C LYS A 120 2.70 -11.87 4.95
N ALA A 121 2.48 -10.88 5.82
CA ALA A 121 3.17 -9.59 5.78
C ALA A 121 4.71 -9.72 5.85
N THR A 122 5.24 -10.69 6.61
CA THR A 122 6.69 -10.96 6.68
C THR A 122 7.24 -11.46 5.35
N LEU A 123 6.48 -12.29 4.63
CA LEU A 123 6.89 -12.81 3.33
C LEU A 123 6.85 -11.70 2.27
N ALA A 124 5.82 -10.86 2.31
CA ALA A 124 5.71 -9.67 1.47
C ALA A 124 6.88 -8.70 1.68
N TRP A 125 7.17 -8.36 2.96
CA TRP A 125 8.30 -7.53 3.34
C TRP A 125 9.62 -8.11 2.81
N ARG A 126 9.86 -9.41 3.00
CA ARG A 126 11.10 -10.05 2.56
C ARG A 126 11.25 -10.07 1.03
N GLY A 127 10.16 -10.35 0.31
CA GLY A 127 10.16 -10.37 -1.16
C GLY A 127 10.46 -8.99 -1.74
N THR A 128 9.74 -7.95 -1.32
CA THR A 128 9.98 -6.58 -1.81
C THR A 128 11.30 -6.00 -1.34
N GLY A 129 11.74 -6.31 -0.12
CA GLY A 129 13.06 -5.89 0.34
C GLY A 129 14.19 -6.48 -0.51
N MET A 130 14.06 -7.73 -0.95
CA MET A 130 15.01 -8.33 -1.89
C MET A 130 14.98 -7.62 -3.26
N VAL A 131 13.79 -7.34 -3.79
CA VAL A 131 13.64 -6.60 -5.06
C VAL A 131 14.33 -5.24 -4.99
N LEU A 132 14.03 -4.44 -3.96
CA LEU A 132 14.63 -3.11 -3.79
C LEU A 132 16.16 -3.20 -3.68
N ARG A 133 16.67 -4.17 -2.90
CA ARG A 133 18.11 -4.37 -2.73
C ARG A 133 18.81 -4.72 -4.04
N LEU A 134 18.28 -5.68 -4.80
CA LEU A 134 18.85 -6.08 -6.09
C LEU A 134 18.78 -4.97 -7.13
N LEU A 135 17.68 -4.20 -7.17
CA LEU A 135 17.58 -3.02 -8.03
C LEU A 135 18.62 -1.96 -7.64
N HIS A 136 18.80 -1.72 -6.33
CA HIS A 136 19.78 -0.76 -5.82
C HIS A 136 21.22 -1.17 -6.16
N GLU A 137 21.59 -2.43 -5.89
CA GLU A 137 22.91 -2.99 -6.22
C GLU A 137 23.17 -2.96 -7.74
N GLY A 138 22.14 -3.23 -8.56
CA GLY A 138 22.22 -3.17 -10.02
C GLY A 138 22.44 -1.75 -10.59
N THR A 139 21.98 -0.71 -9.89
CA THR A 139 22.20 0.70 -10.29
C THR A 139 23.55 1.27 -9.90
N ASN A 140 24.23 0.71 -8.90
CA ASN A 140 25.47 1.26 -8.33
C ASN A 140 26.63 0.24 -8.33
N PRO A 141 27.23 -0.08 -9.50
CA PRO A 141 28.42 -0.95 -9.55
C PRO A 141 29.63 -0.36 -8.80
N SER A 142 29.69 0.97 -8.68
CA SER A 142 30.83 1.71 -8.12
C SER A 142 30.86 1.79 -6.59
N SER A 143 29.74 1.57 -5.89
CA SER A 143 29.67 1.75 -4.44
C SER A 143 30.34 0.62 -3.65
N TYR A 144 30.66 -0.51 -4.29
CA TYR A 144 31.18 -1.71 -3.60
C TYR A 144 32.63 -2.06 -3.93
N GLY A 145 33.39 -1.17 -4.60
CA GLY A 145 34.83 -1.36 -4.82
C GLY A 145 35.23 -2.55 -5.70
N ILE A 146 34.27 -3.31 -6.22
CA ILE A 146 34.52 -4.39 -7.17
C ILE A 146 34.69 -3.73 -8.54
N ARG A 147 35.94 -3.61 -8.99
CA ARG A 147 36.28 -3.36 -10.40
C ARG A 147 35.84 -4.56 -11.23
N VAL A 148 34.54 -4.68 -11.49
CA VAL A 148 34.04 -5.59 -12.51
C VAL A 148 34.50 -5.02 -13.85
N LYS A 149 35.29 -5.78 -14.59
CA LYS A 149 35.68 -5.43 -15.97
C LYS A 149 34.39 -5.12 -16.76
N PRO A 150 34.35 -4.06 -17.58
CA PRO A 150 33.16 -3.70 -18.34
C PRO A 150 32.99 -4.64 -19.53
N THR A 151 32.75 -5.93 -19.27
CA THR A 151 32.44 -6.93 -20.31
C THR A 151 30.95 -7.22 -20.40
N THR A 152 30.17 -6.67 -19.49
CA THR A 152 28.71 -6.66 -19.54
C THR A 152 28.29 -5.21 -19.42
N ARG A 153 27.61 -4.67 -20.44
CA ARG A 153 27.11 -3.29 -20.42
C ARG A 153 26.40 -3.06 -19.08
N PRO A 154 26.68 -1.96 -18.34
CA PRO A 154 25.79 -1.56 -17.26
C PRO A 154 24.38 -1.47 -17.85
N ASN A 155 23.39 -2.14 -17.24
CA ASN A 155 22.02 -2.06 -17.72
C ASN A 155 21.62 -0.57 -17.62
N PRO A 156 21.49 0.19 -18.74
CA PRO A 156 21.74 1.63 -18.67
C PRO A 156 20.68 2.40 -17.90
N HIS A 157 19.48 1.85 -17.72
CA HIS A 157 18.42 2.49 -16.96
C HIS A 157 17.59 1.44 -16.24
N VAL A 158 17.72 1.33 -14.92
CA VAL A 158 16.70 0.65 -14.11
C VAL A 158 15.42 1.46 -14.24
N ASN A 159 14.34 0.80 -14.68
CA ASN A 159 13.01 1.40 -14.78
C ASN A 159 12.67 2.16 -13.48
N GLU A 160 12.55 3.48 -13.58
CA GLU A 160 12.31 4.38 -12.43
C GLU A 160 11.02 4.01 -11.70
N LEU A 161 9.96 3.66 -12.45
CA LEU A 161 8.67 3.29 -11.88
C LEU A 161 8.79 2.01 -11.05
N LEU A 162 9.54 1.03 -11.53
CA LEU A 162 9.81 -0.21 -10.79
C LEU A 162 10.61 0.07 -9.51
N TYR A 163 11.69 0.85 -9.59
CA TYR A 163 12.54 1.17 -8.44
C TYR A 163 11.74 1.89 -7.33
N TRP A 164 11.03 2.95 -7.69
CA TRP A 164 10.31 3.75 -6.69
C TRP A 164 9.04 3.06 -6.18
N SER A 165 8.42 2.19 -6.98
CA SER A 165 7.35 1.31 -6.48
C SER A 165 7.88 0.30 -5.45
N ALA A 166 9.03 -0.33 -5.72
CA ALA A 166 9.70 -1.22 -4.77
C ALA A 166 10.12 -0.50 -3.49
N TYR A 167 10.66 0.73 -3.61
CA TYR A 167 10.96 1.59 -2.48
C TYR A 167 9.72 1.86 -1.62
N ASN A 168 8.63 2.32 -2.23
CA ASN A 168 7.40 2.65 -1.50
C ASN A 168 6.80 1.44 -0.78
N LEU A 169 6.79 0.27 -1.43
CA LEU A 169 6.33 -0.97 -0.83
C LEU A 169 7.23 -1.46 0.32
N ASP A 170 8.56 -1.38 0.17
CA ASP A 170 9.51 -1.71 1.24
C ASP A 170 9.28 -0.83 2.47
N ARG A 171 9.14 0.49 2.28
CA ARG A 171 8.89 1.44 3.37
C ARG A 171 7.55 1.16 4.05
N ARG A 172 6.49 0.93 3.27
CA ARG A 172 5.16 0.58 3.77
C ARG A 172 5.21 -0.67 4.64
N TRP A 173 5.75 -1.76 4.12
CA TRP A 173 5.69 -3.05 4.82
C TRP A 173 6.72 -3.19 5.94
N SER A 174 7.86 -2.49 5.86
CA SER A 174 8.78 -2.35 7.00
C SER A 174 8.13 -1.59 8.16
N PHE A 175 7.31 -0.58 7.86
CA PHE A 175 6.51 0.09 8.89
C PHE A 175 5.45 -0.87 9.49
N CYS A 176 4.66 -1.54 8.64
CA CYS A 176 3.61 -2.46 9.09
C CYS A 176 4.13 -3.63 9.94
N THR A 177 5.30 -4.18 9.60
CA THR A 177 5.88 -5.34 10.29
C THR A 177 6.80 -4.95 11.45
N GLY A 178 7.20 -3.68 11.55
CA GLY A 178 8.24 -3.23 12.46
C GLY A 178 9.66 -3.67 12.05
N LEU A 179 9.84 -4.33 10.91
CA LEU A 179 11.13 -4.82 10.44
C LEU A 179 11.98 -3.71 9.78
N PRO A 180 13.31 -3.87 9.67
CA PRO A 180 14.20 -2.87 9.07
C PRO A 180 13.93 -2.63 7.58
N PHE A 181 14.29 -1.45 7.09
CA PHE A 181 14.33 -1.15 5.65
C PHE A 181 15.40 -1.98 4.95
N ALA A 182 15.12 -2.44 3.72
CA ALA A 182 16.08 -3.23 2.95
C ALA A 182 17.33 -2.43 2.53
N VAL A 183 17.15 -1.14 2.24
CA VAL A 183 18.21 -0.17 1.91
C VAL A 183 17.91 1.10 2.70
N GLN A 184 18.90 1.68 3.39
CA GLN A 184 18.69 2.88 4.19
C GLN A 184 18.56 4.13 3.30
N ASP A 185 17.76 5.11 3.73
CA ASP A 185 17.58 6.36 2.97
C ASP A 185 18.90 7.11 2.73
N SER A 186 19.87 6.97 3.64
CA SER A 186 21.22 7.55 3.51
C SER A 186 22.07 6.92 2.40
N GLU A 187 21.72 5.71 1.96
CA GLU A 187 22.44 4.97 0.92
C GLU A 187 21.84 5.23 -0.48
N ILE A 188 20.64 5.82 -0.53
CA ILE A 188 19.92 6.10 -1.78
C ILE A 188 20.31 7.49 -2.29
N ASN A 189 21.31 7.53 -3.17
CA ASN A 189 21.76 8.75 -3.86
C ASN A 189 20.96 9.07 -5.14
N ARG A 190 19.75 8.51 -5.29
CA ARG A 190 18.85 8.69 -6.45
C ARG A 190 17.64 9.52 -6.05
N ARG A 191 17.09 10.29 -7.00
CA ARG A 191 15.80 10.98 -6.84
C ARG A 191 14.82 10.51 -7.91
N PRO A 192 13.50 10.56 -7.64
CA PRO A 192 12.52 10.24 -8.66
C PRO A 192 12.59 11.25 -9.81
N GLU A 193 12.95 10.75 -10.99
CA GLU A 193 13.02 11.52 -12.23
C GLU A 193 12.04 10.92 -13.24
N PHE A 194 10.84 11.49 -13.31
CA PHE A 194 9.81 11.06 -14.26
C PHE A 194 9.61 12.12 -15.35
N THR A 195 9.54 11.69 -16.60
CA THR A 195 9.44 12.57 -17.78
C THR A 195 8.04 12.69 -18.36
N ASP A 196 7.11 11.83 -17.94
CA ASP A 196 5.79 11.65 -18.54
C ASP A 196 4.71 12.58 -17.96
N GLY A 197 4.96 13.18 -16.80
CA GLY A 197 4.02 14.09 -16.12
C GLY A 197 2.69 13.43 -15.73
N SER A 198 2.62 12.10 -15.72
CA SER A 198 1.39 11.36 -15.42
C SER A 198 1.02 11.49 -13.94
N ILE A 199 -0.28 11.33 -13.64
CA ILE A 199 -0.78 11.32 -12.26
C ILE A 199 -0.06 10.28 -11.40
N VAL A 200 0.27 9.12 -12.00
CA VAL A 200 0.86 8.00 -11.29
C VAL A 200 2.34 8.24 -10.97
N SER A 201 3.10 8.81 -11.91
CA SER A 201 4.48 9.28 -11.68
C SER A 201 4.53 10.42 -10.65
N GLY A 202 3.59 11.36 -10.72
CA GLY A 202 3.43 12.43 -9.74
C GLY A 202 3.16 11.88 -8.34
N ASN A 203 2.25 10.92 -8.22
CA ASN A 203 1.98 10.21 -6.98
C ASN A 203 3.22 9.52 -6.42
N LEU A 204 3.95 8.78 -7.26
CA LEU A 204 5.13 8.04 -6.83
C LEU A 204 6.20 8.96 -6.24
N SER A 205 6.41 10.13 -6.85
CA SER A 205 7.30 11.18 -6.33
C SER A 205 6.87 11.67 -4.94
N ARG A 206 5.58 11.99 -4.78
CA ARG A 206 5.03 12.46 -3.49
C ARG A 206 5.07 11.39 -2.41
N MET A 207 4.86 10.13 -2.77
CA MET A 207 4.95 8.99 -1.84
C MET A 207 6.39 8.76 -1.37
N VAL A 208 7.40 9.05 -2.19
CA VAL A 208 8.81 8.99 -1.76
C VAL A 208 9.10 10.03 -0.68
N GLU A 209 8.60 11.25 -0.84
CA GLU A 209 8.68 12.32 0.18
C GLU A 209 7.94 11.91 1.47
N PHE A 210 6.72 11.41 1.32
CA PHE A 210 5.92 10.89 2.43
C PHE A 210 6.68 9.83 3.23
N TYR A 211 7.25 8.83 2.57
CA TYR A 211 7.92 7.73 3.28
C TYR A 211 9.22 8.15 3.97
N LYS A 212 9.87 9.25 3.56
CA LYS A 212 10.97 9.84 4.32
C LYS A 212 10.49 10.43 5.65
N ILE A 213 9.31 11.06 5.65
CA ILE A 213 8.65 11.53 6.88
C ILE A 213 8.27 10.31 7.73
N VAL A 214 7.66 9.28 7.13
CA VAL A 214 7.32 8.02 7.83
C VAL A 214 8.55 7.34 8.43
N ALA A 215 9.69 7.36 7.76
CA ALA A 215 10.95 6.83 8.29
C ALA A 215 11.41 7.61 9.55
N ALA A 216 11.24 8.93 9.57
CA ALA A 216 11.50 9.75 10.76
C ALA A 216 10.52 9.43 11.90
N ILE A 217 9.22 9.32 11.60
CA ILE A 217 8.18 8.90 12.55
C ILE A 217 8.52 7.51 13.12
N ARG A 218 8.87 6.54 12.28
CA ARG A 218 9.24 5.18 12.69
C ARG A 218 10.42 5.19 13.66
N ARG A 219 11.49 5.94 13.36
CA ARG A 219 12.65 6.09 14.25
C ARG A 219 12.27 6.69 15.60
N TRP A 220 11.34 7.65 15.60
CA TRP A 220 10.84 8.27 16.81
C TRP A 220 9.98 7.32 17.66
N ILE A 221 9.08 6.54 17.02
CA ILE A 221 8.24 5.54 17.68
C ILE A 221 9.08 4.41 18.29
N LEU A 222 10.08 3.90 17.56
CA LEU A 222 10.92 2.77 17.99
C LEU A 222 11.98 3.14 19.03
N GLY A 223 12.03 4.41 19.46
CA GLY A 223 12.83 4.81 20.62
C GLY A 223 14.33 4.87 20.33
N PHE A 224 14.77 5.91 19.61
CA PHE A 224 16.03 6.54 20.00
C PHE A 224 15.75 7.41 21.23
N PRO A 225 16.54 7.31 22.32
CA PRO A 225 16.19 7.93 23.59
C PRO A 225 16.17 9.45 23.44
N ILE A 226 14.97 10.04 23.37
CA ILE A 226 14.81 11.48 23.52
C ILE A 226 14.92 11.77 25.01
N SER A 227 16.01 12.45 25.38
CA SER A 227 16.39 12.66 26.79
C SER A 227 15.54 13.69 27.54
N SER A 228 14.61 14.40 26.87
CA SER A 228 13.78 15.45 27.50
C SER A 228 12.37 15.55 26.89
N PRO A 229 11.31 15.69 27.71
CA PRO A 229 9.93 15.95 27.25
C PRO A 229 9.79 17.17 26.34
N THR A 230 10.60 18.23 26.53
CA THR A 230 10.57 19.43 25.70
C THR A 230 11.04 19.15 24.27
N THR A 231 12.11 18.35 24.14
CA THR A 231 12.63 17.90 22.84
C THR A 231 11.65 16.95 22.15
N ALA A 232 10.95 16.13 22.93
CA ALA A 232 9.92 15.22 22.40
C ALA A 232 8.73 16.00 21.85
N LYS A 233 8.25 17.03 22.56
CA LYS A 233 7.17 17.90 22.07
C LYS A 233 7.58 18.64 20.80
N SER A 234 8.80 19.18 20.76
CA SER A 234 9.32 19.86 19.55
C SER A 234 9.41 18.90 18.36
N THR A 235 9.84 17.66 18.59
CA THR A 235 9.86 16.59 17.57
C THR A 235 8.45 16.23 17.11
N HIS A 236 7.51 16.09 18.04
CA HIS A 236 6.10 15.85 17.74
C HIS A 236 5.54 16.94 16.81
N ASP A 237 5.70 18.21 17.20
CA ASP A 237 5.15 19.35 16.45
C ASP A 237 5.81 19.49 15.06
N LEU A 238 7.12 19.23 14.98
CA LEU A 238 7.85 19.18 13.70
C LEU A 238 7.28 18.09 12.77
N LEU A 239 7.10 16.86 13.27
CA LEU A 239 6.59 15.75 12.47
C LEU A 239 5.14 15.99 12.03
N GLN A 240 4.29 16.54 12.91
CA GLN A 240 2.91 16.93 12.55
C GLN A 240 2.90 18.01 11.46
N SER A 241 3.77 19.02 11.59
CA SER A 241 3.90 20.10 10.61
C SER A 241 4.39 19.58 9.26
N GLN A 242 5.44 18.76 9.23
CA GLN A 242 5.96 18.17 7.99
C GLN A 242 4.89 17.34 7.26
N LEU A 243 4.12 16.54 8.00
CA LEU A 243 3.09 15.70 7.42
C LEU A 243 1.89 16.50 6.91
N SER A 244 1.51 17.55 7.64
CA SER A 244 0.44 18.47 7.22
C SER A 244 0.87 19.25 5.97
N GLN A 245 2.10 19.77 5.97
CA GLN A 245 2.68 20.45 4.81
C GLN A 245 2.74 19.52 3.59
N TRP A 246 3.23 18.28 3.76
CA TRP A 246 3.27 17.32 2.66
C TRP A 246 1.89 17.11 2.01
N TYR A 247 0.83 17.02 2.83
CA TYR A 247 -0.52 16.83 2.31
C TYR A 247 -1.06 18.09 1.60
N GLU A 248 -0.80 19.28 2.14
CA GLU A 248 -1.22 20.55 1.51
C GLU A 248 -0.45 20.84 0.22
N ASP A 249 0.81 20.40 0.13
CA ASP A 249 1.64 20.56 -1.05
C ASP A 249 1.27 19.58 -2.18
N LEU A 250 0.32 18.65 -1.95
CA LEU A 250 -0.15 17.74 -2.99
C LEU A 250 -0.88 18.51 -4.11
N PRO A 251 -0.61 18.17 -5.38
CA PRO A 251 -1.38 18.68 -6.51
C PRO A 251 -2.89 18.37 -6.38
N ASP A 252 -3.75 19.25 -6.90
CA ASP A 252 -5.20 19.12 -6.77
C ASP A 252 -5.78 17.81 -7.34
N ASN A 253 -5.12 17.20 -8.32
CA ASN A 253 -5.52 15.89 -8.86
C ASN A 253 -5.19 14.71 -7.93
N LEU A 254 -4.32 14.90 -6.93
CA LEU A 254 -3.93 13.90 -5.92
C LEU A 254 -4.53 14.18 -4.55
N ARG A 255 -5.04 15.39 -4.29
CA ARG A 255 -5.65 15.77 -3.02
C ARG A 255 -7.13 15.39 -2.98
N LEU A 256 -7.58 14.80 -1.88
CA LEU A 256 -9.00 14.44 -1.70
C LEU A 256 -9.86 15.70 -1.63
N ASP A 257 -10.83 15.83 -2.53
CA ASP A 257 -11.82 16.90 -2.51
C ASP A 257 -13.12 16.35 -1.92
N LYS A 258 -13.40 16.67 -0.66
CA LYS A 258 -14.58 16.17 0.05
C LYS A 258 -15.91 16.56 -0.61
N HIS A 259 -15.98 17.57 -1.48
CA HIS A 259 -17.22 17.93 -2.17
C HIS A 259 -17.39 17.09 -3.44
N ARG A 260 -16.32 16.94 -4.21
CA ARG A 260 -16.30 16.17 -5.45
C ARG A 260 -16.29 14.66 -5.20
N ASP A 261 -15.52 14.20 -4.23
CA ASP A 261 -15.28 12.78 -3.92
C ASP A 261 -16.35 12.18 -2.99
N ASN A 262 -17.19 12.99 -2.33
CA ASN A 262 -18.41 12.49 -1.64
C ASN A 262 -19.62 12.38 -2.59
N SER A 263 -19.54 12.96 -3.79
CA SER A 263 -20.57 12.77 -4.83
C SER A 263 -20.35 11.42 -5.50
N GLU A 264 -21.43 10.79 -5.99
CA GLU A 264 -21.43 9.43 -6.53
C GLU A 264 -20.18 9.12 -7.36
N VAL A 265 -19.50 8.04 -6.98
CA VAL A 265 -18.28 7.53 -7.62
C VAL A 265 -18.48 7.52 -9.13
N PRO A 266 -17.59 8.16 -9.93
CA PRO A 266 -17.80 8.26 -11.37
C PRO A 266 -17.93 6.87 -11.98
N ALA A 267 -19.12 6.56 -12.51
CA ALA A 267 -19.45 5.25 -13.06
C ALA A 267 -18.50 4.82 -14.20
N ASN A 268 -17.87 5.79 -14.87
CA ASN A 268 -16.98 5.56 -16.00
C ASN A 268 -15.68 6.38 -15.83
N GLY A 269 -14.57 5.72 -15.48
CA GLY A 269 -13.21 6.17 -15.80
C GLY A 269 -12.32 6.81 -14.72
N ASN A 270 -12.77 7.02 -13.47
CA ASN A 270 -11.95 7.67 -12.42
C ASN A 270 -11.80 6.86 -11.12
N ARG A 271 -12.21 5.58 -11.10
CA ARG A 271 -12.23 4.76 -9.86
C ARG A 271 -10.85 4.62 -9.22
N GLY A 272 -9.84 4.31 -10.03
CA GLY A 272 -8.45 4.18 -9.58
C GLY A 272 -7.88 5.49 -9.05
N GLU A 273 -8.13 6.63 -9.72
CA GLU A 273 -7.62 7.92 -9.22
C GLU A 273 -8.35 8.39 -7.96
N HIS A 274 -9.66 8.17 -7.86
CA HIS A 274 -10.43 8.46 -6.65
C HIS A 274 -9.91 7.64 -5.46
N LYS A 275 -9.71 6.33 -5.67
CA LYS A 275 -9.08 5.45 -4.68
C LYS A 275 -7.69 5.93 -4.30
N LEU A 276 -6.88 6.38 -5.26
CA LEU A 276 -5.56 6.94 -5.00
C LEU A 276 -5.61 8.18 -4.10
N ARG A 277 -6.46 9.17 -4.42
CA ARG A 277 -6.67 10.38 -3.60
C ARG A 277 -7.08 10.03 -2.17
N LEU A 278 -8.01 9.10 -2.05
CA LEU A 278 -8.48 8.59 -0.77
C LEU A 278 -7.35 7.91 0.01
N MET A 279 -6.57 7.04 -0.64
CA MET A 279 -5.43 6.37 -0.01
C MET A 279 -4.39 7.35 0.52
N LEU A 280 -4.08 8.41 -0.23
CA LEU A 280 -3.14 9.46 0.19
C LEU A 280 -3.63 10.21 1.44
N TYR A 281 -4.90 10.60 1.45
CA TYR A 281 -5.54 11.25 2.59
C TYR A 281 -5.57 10.35 3.83
N LEU A 282 -6.00 9.09 3.68
CA LEU A 282 -6.07 8.13 4.78
C LEU A 282 -4.69 7.83 5.38
N ARG A 283 -3.64 7.76 4.55
CA ARG A 283 -2.26 7.60 5.02
C ARG A 283 -1.76 8.78 5.82
N ALA A 284 -2.07 9.99 5.37
CA ALA A 284 -1.75 11.21 6.11
C ALA A 284 -2.36 11.14 7.52
N ASN A 285 -3.67 10.86 7.60
CA ASN A 285 -4.38 10.78 8.87
C ASN A 285 -3.88 9.64 9.75
N GLN A 286 -3.57 8.48 9.17
CA GLN A 286 -3.00 7.34 9.89
C GLN A 286 -1.69 7.74 10.59
N MET A 287 -0.78 8.42 9.87
CA MET A 287 0.50 8.83 10.43
C MET A 287 0.37 9.97 11.45
N ARG A 288 -0.52 10.95 11.22
CA ARG A 288 -0.83 12.01 12.21
C ARG A 288 -1.33 11.40 13.52
N THR A 289 -2.23 10.43 13.42
CA THR A 289 -2.79 9.73 14.56
C THR A 289 -1.72 8.87 15.25
N ALA A 290 -0.87 8.18 14.49
CA ALA A 290 0.26 7.42 15.03
C ALA A 290 1.21 8.31 15.84
N ILE A 291 1.45 9.55 15.38
CA ILE A 291 2.29 10.50 16.10
C ILE A 291 1.68 10.87 17.47
N TYR A 292 0.39 11.24 17.50
CA TYR A 292 -0.31 11.55 18.75
C TYR A 292 -0.30 10.38 19.73
N ARG A 293 -0.58 9.16 19.22
CA ARG A 293 -0.56 7.93 20.03
C ARG A 293 0.81 7.66 20.63
N ALA A 294 1.87 7.76 19.82
CA ALA A 294 3.23 7.51 20.28
C ALA A 294 3.65 8.50 21.37
N PHE A 295 3.30 9.79 21.20
CA PHE A 295 3.52 10.80 22.24
C PHE A 295 2.82 10.45 23.56
N ALA A 296 1.53 10.12 23.46
CA ALA A 296 0.70 9.78 24.63
C ALA A 296 1.21 8.53 25.36
N ILE A 297 1.70 7.52 24.62
CA ILE A 297 2.29 6.30 25.20
C ILE A 297 3.62 6.61 25.91
N GLN A 298 4.47 7.45 25.32
CA GLN A 298 5.81 7.71 25.86
C GLN A 298 5.81 8.67 27.05
N PHE A 299 4.99 9.74 27.02
CA PHE A 299 5.04 10.83 28.02
C PHE A 299 3.78 10.93 28.88
N GLY A 300 2.86 10.00 28.69
CA GLY A 300 1.57 10.00 29.38
C GLY A 300 0.61 11.02 28.78
N LEU A 301 -0.68 10.74 28.94
CA LEU A 301 -1.74 11.50 28.30
C LEU A 301 -1.75 13.00 28.61
N HIS A 302 -1.53 13.37 29.87
CA HIS A 302 -1.62 14.76 30.33
C HIS A 302 -0.64 15.68 29.57
N SER A 303 0.44 15.12 29.04
CA SER A 303 1.44 15.86 28.27
C SER A 303 0.91 16.37 26.92
N LEU A 304 -0.12 15.71 26.36
CA LEU A 304 -0.70 16.09 25.07
C LEU A 304 -1.60 17.33 25.17
N GLY A 305 -2.16 17.58 26.36
CA GLY A 305 -3.12 18.65 26.61
C GLY A 305 -4.47 18.45 25.90
N CYS A 306 -5.43 19.31 26.20
CA CYS A 306 -6.78 19.22 25.62
C CYS A 306 -6.79 19.42 24.10
N THR A 307 -5.90 20.27 23.58
CA THR A 307 -5.81 20.58 22.15
C THR A 307 -5.36 19.37 21.34
N GLY A 308 -4.26 18.71 21.74
CA GLY A 308 -3.77 17.54 20.99
C GLY A 308 -4.69 16.33 21.10
N ILE A 309 -5.42 16.16 22.23
CA ILE A 309 -6.49 15.16 22.33
C ILE A 309 -7.63 15.50 21.36
N GLY A 310 -8.04 16.78 21.31
CA GLY A 310 -9.04 17.27 20.37
C GLY A 310 -8.66 16.98 18.91
N ASP A 311 -7.44 17.33 18.51
CA ASP A 311 -6.92 17.08 17.17
C ASP A 311 -6.95 15.58 16.82
N MET A 312 -6.51 14.72 17.73
CA MET A 312 -6.53 13.26 17.53
C MET A 312 -7.96 12.73 17.34
N VAL A 313 -8.92 13.24 18.12
CA VAL A 313 -10.35 12.92 17.99
C VAL A 313 -10.89 13.40 16.65
N ASP A 314 -10.58 14.63 16.25
CA ASP A 314 -11.10 15.23 15.03
C ASP A 314 -10.56 14.51 13.79
N ILE A 315 -9.26 14.19 13.75
CA ILE A 315 -8.65 13.39 12.68
C ILE A 315 -9.29 12.00 12.59
N SER A 316 -9.46 11.33 13.74
CA SER A 316 -10.07 10.00 13.80
C SER A 316 -11.52 10.03 13.31
N ARG A 317 -12.28 11.04 13.74
CA ARG A 317 -13.68 11.26 13.34
C ARG A 317 -13.81 11.53 11.85
N ASP A 318 -12.97 12.38 11.30
CA ASP A 318 -12.96 12.72 9.88
C ASP A 318 -12.62 11.49 9.03
N THR A 319 -11.63 10.70 9.45
CA THR A 319 -11.25 9.42 8.82
C THR A 319 -12.42 8.43 8.81
N ILE A 320 -13.08 8.23 9.95
CA ILE A 320 -14.25 7.34 10.04
C ILE A 320 -15.39 7.84 9.16
N ARG A 321 -15.65 9.15 9.12
CA ARG A 321 -16.71 9.73 8.29
C ARG A 321 -16.46 9.49 6.79
N VAL A 322 -15.24 9.73 6.33
CA VAL A 322 -14.85 9.48 4.93
C VAL A 322 -15.02 8.00 4.59
N LEU A 323 -14.52 7.11 5.45
CA LEU A 323 -14.65 5.66 5.24
C LEU A 323 -16.10 5.18 5.27
N ALA A 324 -16.93 5.71 6.18
CA ALA A 324 -18.34 5.39 6.26
C ALA A 324 -19.08 5.84 4.99
N GLY A 325 -18.76 6.99 4.41
CA GLY A 325 -19.35 7.46 3.15
C GLY A 325 -19.15 6.47 1.99
N LEU A 326 -17.97 5.85 1.91
CA LEU A 326 -17.65 4.87 0.88
C LEU A 326 -18.42 3.56 1.05
N VAL A 327 -18.62 3.14 2.30
CA VAL A 327 -19.34 1.90 2.63
C VAL A 327 -20.79 1.94 2.16
N HIS A 328 -21.41 3.13 2.10
CA HIS A 328 -22.79 3.29 1.64
C HIS A 328 -22.91 3.44 0.11
N SER A 329 -21.80 3.47 -0.63
CA SER A 329 -21.81 3.56 -2.09
C SER A 329 -21.84 2.17 -2.72
N PRO A 330 -22.84 1.85 -3.58
CA PRO A 330 -22.96 0.53 -4.21
C PRO A 330 -21.79 0.16 -5.12
N ALA A 331 -21.02 1.15 -5.55
CA ALA A 331 -19.86 0.99 -6.42
C ALA A 331 -18.61 0.42 -5.69
N HIS A 332 -18.60 0.36 -4.36
CA HIS A 332 -17.46 -0.09 -3.54
C HIS A 332 -17.75 -1.34 -2.67
N HIS A 333 -18.98 -1.86 -2.71
CA HIS A 333 -19.43 -2.93 -1.79
C HIS A 333 -18.66 -4.26 -1.86
N THR A 334 -17.78 -4.46 -2.85
CA THR A 334 -17.23 -5.80 -3.11
C THR A 334 -15.75 -6.01 -2.83
N ARG A 335 -14.89 -4.99 -2.59
CA ARG A 335 -13.43 -5.24 -2.79
C ARG A 335 -12.41 -4.66 -1.82
N ASP A 336 -12.75 -3.78 -0.88
CA ASP A 336 -11.69 -3.07 -0.14
C ASP A 336 -11.41 -3.60 1.27
N THR A 337 -10.80 -4.79 1.34
CA THR A 337 -9.99 -5.17 2.52
C THR A 337 -8.90 -4.13 2.82
N SER A 338 -8.45 -3.41 1.79
CA SER A 338 -7.47 -2.33 1.87
C SER A 338 -7.85 -1.18 2.79
N PHE A 339 -9.14 -0.88 3.04
CA PHE A 339 -9.52 0.24 3.92
C PHE A 339 -9.75 -0.16 5.38
N SER A 340 -9.95 -1.45 5.65
CA SER A 340 -10.27 -1.97 6.99
C SER A 340 -9.23 -1.55 8.04
N HIS A 341 -7.95 -1.56 7.69
CA HIS A 341 -6.87 -1.19 8.61
C HIS A 341 -6.84 0.32 8.97
N PHE A 342 -7.26 1.20 8.05
CA PHE A 342 -7.39 2.63 8.35
C PHE A 342 -8.53 2.88 9.31
N PHE A 343 -9.66 2.18 9.09
CA PHE A 343 -10.79 2.23 10.01
C PHE A 343 -10.39 1.75 11.40
N ASP A 344 -9.74 0.58 11.50
CA ASP A 344 -9.24 0.04 12.77
C ASP A 344 -8.37 1.05 13.51
N THR A 345 -7.43 1.68 12.79
CA THR A 345 -6.49 2.63 13.39
C THR A 345 -7.22 3.88 13.88
N ALA A 346 -8.16 4.41 13.11
CA ALA A 346 -8.96 5.58 13.48
C ALA A 346 -9.88 5.27 14.68
N LEU A 347 -10.61 4.15 14.64
CA LEU A 347 -11.47 3.72 15.72
C LEU A 347 -10.68 3.47 17.01
N SER A 348 -9.56 2.75 16.92
CA SER A 348 -8.68 2.50 18.08
C SER A 348 -8.12 3.78 18.69
N SER A 349 -8.01 4.85 17.91
CA SER A 349 -7.49 6.14 18.38
C SER A 349 -8.58 7.01 18.96
N LEU A 350 -9.79 6.94 18.41
CA LEU A 350 -10.97 7.52 19.02
C LEU A 350 -11.30 6.86 20.37
N LEU A 351 -11.30 5.53 20.43
CA LEU A 351 -11.52 4.77 21.67
C LEU A 351 -10.46 5.12 22.71
N LEU A 352 -9.19 5.17 22.29
CA LEU A 352 -8.11 5.63 23.14
C LEU A 352 -8.45 7.03 23.69
N ALA A 353 -8.74 8.03 22.84
CA ALA A 353 -9.11 9.38 23.30
C ALA A 353 -10.33 9.43 24.25
N MET A 354 -11.31 8.57 24.04
CA MET A 354 -12.51 8.49 24.91
C MET A 354 -12.18 7.92 26.29
N CYS A 355 -11.43 6.81 26.35
CA CYS A 355 -10.93 6.28 27.63
C CYS A 355 -10.12 7.33 28.40
N LEU A 356 -9.43 8.19 27.67
CA LEU A 356 -8.49 9.18 28.18
C LEU A 356 -9.16 10.46 28.71
N THR A 357 -10.32 10.85 28.21
CA THR A 357 -11.00 12.10 28.60
C THR A 357 -12.01 11.93 29.74
N GLY A 358 -12.34 10.69 30.12
CA GLY A 358 -13.37 10.39 31.13
C GLY A 358 -14.77 10.94 30.77
N SER A 359 -14.91 11.53 29.58
CA SER A 359 -16.10 12.21 29.10
C SER A 359 -16.73 11.37 28.02
N LEU A 360 -17.18 10.18 28.43
CA LEU A 360 -17.96 9.30 27.59
C LEU A 360 -19.27 9.95 27.11
N ARG A 361 -19.72 11.04 27.75
CA ARG A 361 -21.00 11.72 27.44
C ARG A 361 -20.90 12.96 26.54
N SER A 362 -19.75 13.65 26.45
CA SER A 362 -19.66 14.87 25.62
C SER A 362 -19.15 14.61 24.20
N ILE A 363 -18.40 13.53 23.98
CA ILE A 363 -17.80 13.16 22.69
C ILE A 363 -18.69 12.17 21.91
N SER A 364 -19.64 11.51 22.57
CA SER A 364 -20.30 10.28 22.08
C SER A 364 -21.56 10.44 21.24
N SER A 365 -22.26 11.59 21.25
CA SER A 365 -23.63 11.59 20.70
C SER A 365 -23.73 11.71 19.17
N SER A 366 -22.70 12.16 18.46
CA SER A 366 -22.80 12.46 17.02
C SER A 366 -21.98 11.53 16.09
N PRO A 367 -20.73 11.12 16.41
CA PRO A 367 -19.89 10.37 15.47
C PRO A 367 -19.83 8.84 15.71
N ILE A 368 -20.29 8.36 16.87
CA ILE A 368 -20.26 6.93 17.20
C ILE A 368 -21.32 6.17 16.39
N THR A 369 -22.50 6.75 16.14
CA THR A 369 -23.57 6.10 15.39
C THR A 369 -23.19 5.81 13.92
N PRO A 370 -22.57 6.74 13.16
CA PRO A 370 -22.01 6.42 11.84
C PRO A 370 -20.89 5.38 11.89
N ALA A 371 -20.01 5.45 12.90
CA ALA A 371 -18.95 4.47 13.10
C ALA A 371 -19.51 3.06 13.36
N LEU A 372 -20.53 2.95 14.21
CA LEU A 372 -21.25 1.71 14.53
C LEU A 372 -22.02 1.17 13.31
N GLY A 373 -22.65 2.04 12.53
CA GLY A 373 -23.28 1.68 11.27
C GLY A 373 -22.27 1.10 10.28
N ALA A 374 -21.11 1.75 10.13
CA ALA A 374 -20.01 1.28 9.30
C ALA A 374 -19.41 -0.04 9.83
N ILE A 375 -19.16 -0.17 11.13
CA ILE A 375 -18.68 -1.41 11.79
C ILE A 375 -19.67 -2.55 11.54
N ARG A 376 -20.97 -2.30 11.70
CA ARG A 376 -22.03 -3.30 11.49
C ARG A 376 -22.05 -3.76 10.04
N HIS A 377 -21.96 -2.84 9.09
CA HIS A 377 -21.92 -3.13 7.66
C HIS A 377 -20.63 -3.86 7.26
N LEU A 378 -19.48 -3.44 7.76
CA LEU A 378 -18.19 -4.08 7.49
C LEU A 378 -18.13 -5.50 8.09
N SER A 379 -18.67 -5.68 9.29
CA SER A 379 -18.75 -6.98 9.98
C SER A 379 -19.67 -7.98 9.26
N THR A 380 -20.79 -7.51 8.68
CA THR A 380 -21.78 -8.38 8.02
C THR A 380 -21.51 -8.62 6.54
N GLN A 381 -21.02 -7.62 5.80
CA GLN A 381 -20.89 -7.70 4.34
C GLN A 381 -19.48 -7.92 3.83
N SER A 382 -18.45 -7.56 4.60
CA SER A 382 -17.11 -7.76 4.09
C SER A 382 -16.72 -9.23 4.22
N PRO A 383 -16.14 -9.84 3.18
CA PRO A 383 -15.43 -11.11 3.31
C PRO A 383 -14.09 -10.79 4.02
N THR A 384 -14.17 -10.22 5.21
CA THR A 384 -13.02 -9.89 6.04
C THR A 384 -12.50 -11.14 6.69
N ARG A 385 -11.17 -11.31 6.59
CA ARG A 385 -10.30 -12.15 7.41
C ARG A 385 -10.96 -12.50 8.74
N THR A 386 -11.15 -13.78 9.04
CA THR A 386 -11.84 -14.30 10.24
C THR A 386 -11.38 -13.61 11.52
N GLY A 387 -10.07 -13.43 11.70
CA GLY A 387 -9.51 -12.73 12.86
C GLY A 387 -9.80 -11.23 12.93
N GLN A 388 -10.02 -10.58 11.79
CA GLN A 388 -10.47 -9.19 11.76
C GLN A 388 -11.94 -9.12 12.17
N ARG A 389 -12.81 -9.94 11.57
CA ARG A 389 -14.24 -10.01 11.90
C ARG A 389 -14.48 -10.24 13.39
N ASP A 390 -13.67 -11.10 14.02
CA ASP A 390 -13.75 -11.35 15.46
C ASP A 390 -13.35 -10.13 16.30
N LYS A 391 -12.32 -9.37 15.88
CA LYS A 391 -11.98 -8.08 16.50
C LYS A 391 -13.13 -7.07 16.39
N TRP A 392 -13.76 -6.95 15.23
CA TRP A 392 -14.90 -6.04 15.03
C TRP A 392 -16.10 -6.42 15.89
N LYS A 393 -16.41 -7.71 16.02
CA LYS A 393 -17.46 -8.21 16.91
C LYS A 393 -17.15 -7.92 18.38
N ASN A 394 -15.91 -8.11 18.81
CA ASN A 394 -15.49 -7.80 20.19
C ASN A 394 -15.55 -6.30 20.48
N LEU A 395 -15.13 -5.46 19.53
CA LEU A 395 -15.26 -4.00 19.64
C LEU A 395 -16.72 -3.56 19.68
N GLN A 396 -17.58 -4.17 18.87
CA GLN A 396 -19.01 -3.90 18.90
C GLN A 396 -19.62 -4.27 20.25
N TYR A 397 -19.25 -5.42 20.82
CA TYR A 397 -19.71 -5.83 22.15
C TYR A 397 -19.26 -4.83 23.22
N ALA A 398 -17.98 -4.43 23.21
CA ALA A 398 -17.45 -3.45 24.15
C ALA A 398 -18.12 -2.07 24.01
N MET A 399 -18.40 -1.63 22.78
CA MET A 399 -19.08 -0.35 22.54
C MET A 399 -20.55 -0.39 22.98
N ASN A 400 -21.26 -1.49 22.77
CA ASN A 400 -22.63 -1.64 23.24
C ASN A 400 -22.71 -1.67 24.78
N ASP A 401 -21.73 -2.29 25.45
CA ASP A 401 -21.63 -2.30 26.91
C ASP A 401 -21.36 -0.89 27.46
N ILE A 402 -20.55 -0.12 26.74
CA ILE A 402 -20.27 1.30 27.02
C ILE A 402 -21.52 2.19 26.81
N GLU A 403 -22.40 1.90 25.84
CA GLU A 403 -23.66 2.63 25.63
C GLU A 403 -24.75 2.28 26.67
N ALA A 404 -24.65 1.11 27.31
CA ALA A 404 -25.62 0.62 28.29
C ALA A 404 -25.37 1.11 29.73
N GLN A 405 -24.17 1.63 30.02
CA GLN A 405 -23.77 2.24 31.30
C GLN A 405 -23.99 3.76 31.29
#